data_AF-X1VRN4-F1
#
_entry.id   AF-X1VRN4-F1
#
_cell.length_a   1.000
_cell.length_b   1.000
_cell.length_c   1.000
_cell.angle_alpha   90.00
_cell.angle_beta   90.00
_cell.angle_gamma   90.00
#
_symmetry.space_group_name_H-M   'P 1'
#
loop_
_entity.id
_entity.type
_entity.pdbx_description
1 polymer ?
#
loop_
_entity_poly.entity_id
_entity_poly.type
_entity_poly.pdbx_seq_one_letter_code
_entity_poly.pdbx_strand_id
1 'polypeptide(L)'
;LVLVASMMAFALPASASPDENEWSTFDYPEEGAPGDWFYDPAITAVGPMAQAINGDLFAYVESATTAAVKEVSTITFTGSPREGDEITVTVDGNGVAYTVVEADVGDTNAASLANIATGVAAAINHDVYASAVVTASASAAVVTLTADTAGLAGAFTVTCATAIGNLAVAVAETEAAADAGPAVAEVSTITFSGSPQVGDVITVTVNETEVITYPVVSGDISGDNATTLANIAAKVAAALNADADAKGIVD
;
A
#
# COMPACT_ATOMS: atom_id res chain seq x y z
N LEU A 1 77.46 30.68 31.69
CA LEU A 1 76.11 31.28 31.63
C LEU A 1 75.76 31.42 30.15
N VAL A 2 75.07 30.44 29.57
CA VAL A 2 74.72 30.40 28.13
C VAL A 2 73.21 30.55 28.03
N LEU A 3 72.77 31.60 27.34
CA LEU A 3 71.37 31.90 27.06
C LEU A 3 70.98 31.21 25.75
N VAL A 4 70.10 30.21 25.80
CA VAL A 4 69.54 29.54 24.62
C VAL A 4 68.14 30.11 24.38
N ALA A 5 67.98 30.87 23.30
CA ALA A 5 66.69 31.33 22.82
C ALA A 5 66.04 30.22 21.97
N SER A 6 64.96 29.62 22.48
CA SER A 6 64.15 28.63 21.75
C SER A 6 62.96 29.34 21.11
N MET A 7 62.96 29.44 19.79
CA MET A 7 61.80 29.90 19.00
C MET A 7 60.73 28.80 19.00
N MET A 8 59.55 29.07 19.57
CA MET A 8 58.36 28.27 19.32
C MET A 8 57.68 28.78 18.05
N ALA A 9 57.70 27.95 16.99
CA ALA A 9 56.85 28.14 15.82
C ALA A 9 55.48 27.52 16.13
N PHE A 10 54.46 28.35 16.37
CA PHE A 10 53.07 27.91 16.36
C PHE A 10 52.62 27.79 14.90
N ALA A 11 52.24 26.60 14.48
CA ALA A 11 51.55 26.39 13.21
C ALA A 11 50.18 27.08 13.29
N LEU A 12 49.92 28.02 12.37
CA LEU A 12 48.60 28.62 12.23
C LEU A 12 47.60 27.56 11.74
N PRO A 13 46.34 27.58 12.22
CA PRO A 13 45.31 26.68 11.71
C PRO A 13 45.08 26.98 10.23
N ALA A 14 45.12 25.96 9.39
CA ALA A 14 44.72 26.07 8.00
C ALA A 14 43.23 26.44 7.96
N SER A 15 42.90 27.62 7.45
CA SER A 15 41.53 28.00 7.17
C SER A 15 41.01 27.13 6.02
N ALA A 16 39.93 26.38 6.26
CA ALA A 16 39.18 25.76 5.18
C ALA A 16 38.77 26.87 4.19
N SER A 17 39.08 26.68 2.91
CA SER A 17 38.69 27.60 1.85
C SER A 17 37.16 27.60 1.75
N PRO A 18 36.48 28.74 1.86
CA PRO A 18 35.01 28.80 1.77
C PRO A 18 34.47 28.49 0.37
N ASP A 19 35.34 28.32 -0.63
CA ASP A 19 34.96 28.24 -2.04
C ASP A 19 34.77 26.80 -2.57
N GLU A 20 35.10 25.77 -1.78
CA GLU A 20 34.89 24.38 -2.18
C GLU A 20 33.77 23.74 -1.36
N ASN A 21 32.55 23.93 -1.85
CA ASN A 21 31.44 23.09 -1.43
C ASN A 21 31.70 21.66 -1.93
N GLU A 22 32.16 20.77 -1.03
CA GLU A 22 32.44 19.35 -1.35
C GLU A 22 31.24 18.64 -2.02
N TRP A 23 30.02 19.14 -1.81
CA TRP A 23 28.81 18.66 -2.47
C TRP A 23 28.82 18.81 -4.00
N SER A 24 29.66 19.70 -4.55
CA SER A 24 29.83 19.86 -6.01
C SER A 24 30.70 18.78 -6.66
N THR A 25 31.36 17.93 -5.87
CA THR A 25 32.16 16.80 -6.36
C THR A 25 31.37 15.50 -6.46
N PHE A 26 30.14 15.48 -5.93
CA PHE A 26 29.21 14.37 -6.10
C PHE A 26 28.42 14.58 -7.38
N ASP A 27 28.55 13.65 -8.32
CA ASP A 27 27.66 13.58 -9.47
C ASP A 27 26.24 13.31 -8.96
N TYR A 28 25.25 14.05 -9.48
CA TYR A 28 23.85 13.72 -9.23
C TYR A 28 23.61 12.30 -9.75
N PRO A 29 23.04 11.40 -8.93
CA PRO A 29 22.76 10.04 -9.36
C PRO A 29 21.81 10.08 -10.58
N GLU A 30 22.04 9.14 -11.50
CA GLU A 30 21.17 8.94 -12.65
C GLU A 30 19.92 8.19 -12.17
N GLU A 31 18.74 8.79 -12.41
CA GLU A 31 17.45 8.26 -11.96
C GLU A 31 17.29 6.78 -12.38
N GLY A 32 17.18 5.89 -11.39
CA GLY A 32 16.96 4.45 -11.60
C GLY A 32 18.22 3.60 -11.79
N ALA A 33 19.42 4.14 -11.57
CA ALA A 33 20.66 3.36 -11.56
C ALA A 33 20.79 2.47 -10.31
N PRO A 34 21.46 1.29 -10.39
CA PRO A 34 21.76 0.48 -9.21
C PRO A 34 22.59 1.28 -8.19
N GLY A 35 22.04 1.52 -7.00
CA GLY A 35 22.66 2.36 -5.97
C GLY A 35 22.05 3.75 -5.82
N ASP A 36 21.01 4.07 -6.58
CA ASP A 36 20.22 5.29 -6.40
C ASP A 36 19.46 5.24 -5.07
N TRP A 37 19.64 6.26 -4.26
CA TRP A 37 19.06 6.33 -2.93
C TRP A 37 17.60 6.76 -3.08
N PHE A 38 16.68 5.81 -2.83
CA PHE A 38 15.24 6.04 -2.67
C PHE A 38 14.35 6.08 -3.92
N TYR A 39 14.69 5.42 -5.03
CA TYR A 39 13.65 5.13 -6.04
C TYR A 39 12.92 3.83 -5.69
N ASP A 40 11.87 3.95 -4.89
CA ASP A 40 10.81 2.96 -4.78
C ASP A 40 9.50 3.61 -5.27
N PRO A 41 8.88 3.11 -6.35
CA PRO A 41 7.64 3.68 -6.88
C PRO A 41 6.45 3.60 -5.90
N ALA A 42 6.57 2.86 -4.80
CA ALA A 42 5.59 2.88 -3.71
C ALA A 42 5.72 4.13 -2.83
N ILE A 43 6.85 4.85 -2.84
CA ILE A 43 7.07 6.06 -2.02
C ILE A 43 6.39 7.27 -2.68
N THR A 44 5.41 7.86 -2.00
CA THR A 44 4.68 9.05 -2.48
C THR A 44 5.23 10.35 -1.91
N ALA A 45 5.81 10.30 -0.71
CA ALA A 45 6.45 11.45 -0.09
C ALA A 45 7.61 11.02 0.79
N VAL A 46 8.65 11.86 0.82
CA VAL A 46 9.72 11.80 1.82
C VAL A 46 9.57 13.04 2.69
N GLY A 47 9.30 12.85 3.97
CA GLY A 47 9.16 13.92 4.95
C GLY A 47 10.52 14.41 5.49
N PRO A 48 10.50 15.21 6.57
CA PRO A 48 11.72 15.79 7.11
C PRO A 48 12.74 14.72 7.56
N MET A 49 14.02 15.02 7.33
CA MET A 49 15.15 14.16 7.68
C MET A 49 15.72 14.54 9.06
N ALA A 50 16.05 13.54 9.89
CA ALA A 50 16.71 13.70 11.17
C ALA A 50 17.97 12.82 11.24
N GLN A 51 19.07 13.36 11.78
CA GLN A 51 20.30 12.59 11.99
C GLN A 51 20.47 12.26 13.47
N ALA A 52 20.71 10.99 13.78
CA ALA A 52 21.02 10.53 15.12
C ALA A 52 22.50 10.77 15.48
N ILE A 53 22.80 10.73 16.78
CA ILE A 53 24.15 10.99 17.33
C ILE A 53 25.20 9.97 16.84
N ASN A 54 24.76 8.76 16.48
CA ASN A 54 25.63 7.72 15.90
C ASN A 54 25.89 7.91 14.39
N GLY A 55 25.32 8.94 13.77
CA GLY A 55 25.48 9.27 12.36
C GLY A 55 24.37 8.72 11.45
N ASP A 56 23.43 7.94 11.98
CA ASP A 56 22.33 7.38 11.20
C ASP A 56 21.35 8.48 10.77
N LEU A 57 20.86 8.39 9.54
CA LEU A 57 19.89 9.32 8.98
C LEU A 57 18.51 8.65 8.90
N PHE A 58 17.50 9.30 9.43
CA PHE A 58 16.11 8.87 9.43
C PHE A 58 15.29 9.85 8.61
N ALA A 59 14.39 9.35 7.76
CA ALA A 59 13.42 10.16 7.04
C ALA A 59 12.04 9.55 7.22
N TYR A 60 11.01 10.40 7.35
CA TYR A 60 9.64 9.94 7.17
C TYR A 60 9.43 9.55 5.71
N VAL A 61 8.78 8.41 5.46
CA VAL A 61 8.47 7.94 4.11
C VAL A 61 6.99 7.58 4.10
N GLU A 62 6.20 8.32 3.33
CA GLU A 62 4.81 7.97 3.04
C GLU A 62 4.82 7.00 1.85
N SER A 63 4.13 5.88 1.99
CA SER A 63 3.92 4.94 0.88
C SER A 63 2.47 5.01 0.40
N ALA A 64 2.27 4.97 -0.92
CA ALA A 64 0.94 4.77 -1.49
C ALA A 64 0.42 3.38 -1.06
N THR A 65 -0.54 3.34 -0.16
CA THR A 65 -1.40 2.16 -0.05
C THR A 65 -2.34 2.18 -1.25
N THR A 66 -2.02 1.43 -2.31
CA THR A 66 -3.01 1.16 -3.35
C THR A 66 -4.09 0.28 -2.76
N ALA A 67 -5.34 0.73 -2.83
CA ALA A 67 -6.47 -0.08 -2.43
C ALA A 67 -6.50 -1.35 -3.28
N ALA A 68 -6.69 -2.50 -2.65
CA ALA A 68 -6.83 -3.77 -3.35
C ALA A 68 -7.99 -3.68 -4.35
N VAL A 69 -7.75 -4.05 -5.61
CA VAL A 69 -8.78 -4.07 -6.66
C VAL A 69 -9.19 -5.52 -6.93
N LYS A 70 -10.49 -5.72 -7.20
CA LYS A 70 -11.04 -7.02 -7.57
C LYS A 70 -10.74 -7.32 -9.03
N GLU A 71 -10.40 -8.56 -9.34
CA GLU A 71 -10.32 -9.01 -10.73
C GLU A 71 -11.70 -8.98 -11.38
N VAL A 72 -11.78 -8.51 -12.62
CA VAL A 72 -13.01 -8.47 -13.41
C VAL A 72 -12.78 -9.09 -14.78
N SER A 73 -13.60 -10.11 -15.10
CA SER A 73 -13.65 -10.73 -16.43
C SER A 73 -15.04 -10.57 -17.04
N THR A 74 -15.11 -10.57 -18.36
CA THR A 74 -16.36 -10.47 -19.12
C THR A 74 -16.54 -11.63 -20.09
N ILE A 75 -17.79 -12.03 -20.26
CA ILE A 75 -18.24 -12.99 -21.27
C ILE A 75 -19.19 -12.23 -22.20
N THR A 76 -18.83 -12.12 -23.48
CA THR A 76 -19.65 -11.44 -24.49
C THR A 76 -20.28 -12.44 -25.44
N PHE A 77 -21.61 -12.39 -25.56
CA PHE A 77 -22.38 -13.22 -26.48
C PHE A 77 -22.62 -12.48 -27.81
N THR A 78 -22.45 -13.20 -28.92
CA THR A 78 -22.69 -12.70 -30.28
C THR A 78 -23.32 -13.78 -31.16
N GLY A 79 -23.64 -13.43 -32.40
CA GLY A 79 -24.27 -14.37 -33.33
C GLY A 79 -25.78 -14.45 -33.15
N SER A 80 -26.37 -15.58 -33.50
CA SER A 80 -27.82 -15.77 -33.55
C SER A 80 -28.25 -16.95 -32.69
N PRO A 81 -28.67 -16.69 -31.43
CA PRO A 81 -29.05 -17.75 -30.52
C PRO A 81 -30.35 -18.44 -30.96
N ARG A 82 -30.47 -19.71 -30.60
CA ARG A 82 -31.68 -20.51 -30.77
C ARG A 82 -31.99 -21.25 -29.48
N GLU A 83 -33.26 -21.53 -29.27
CA GLU A 83 -33.67 -22.47 -28.23
C GLU A 83 -32.94 -23.80 -28.40
N GLY A 84 -32.42 -24.33 -27.28
CA GLY A 84 -31.62 -25.55 -27.23
C GLY A 84 -30.12 -25.34 -27.44
N ASP A 85 -29.64 -24.12 -27.74
CA ASP A 85 -28.21 -23.85 -27.72
C ASP A 85 -27.66 -24.07 -26.29
N GLU A 86 -26.56 -24.81 -26.17
CA GLU A 86 -25.92 -25.12 -24.88
C GLU A 86 -24.68 -24.24 -24.69
N ILE A 87 -24.60 -23.62 -23.52
CA ILE A 87 -23.51 -22.76 -23.06
C ILE A 87 -22.90 -23.43 -21.83
N THR A 88 -21.59 -23.55 -21.79
CA THR A 88 -20.86 -23.98 -20.59
C THR A 88 -19.86 -22.91 -20.21
N VAL A 89 -20.05 -22.32 -19.03
CA VAL A 89 -19.10 -21.39 -18.41
C VAL A 89 -18.29 -22.17 -17.39
N THR A 90 -16.98 -22.23 -17.54
CA THR A 90 -16.09 -22.87 -16.56
C THR A 90 -15.42 -21.80 -15.72
N VAL A 91 -15.70 -21.77 -14.41
CA VAL A 91 -15.05 -20.91 -13.42
C VAL A 91 -14.18 -21.78 -12.52
N ASP A 92 -12.86 -21.56 -12.50
CA ASP A 92 -11.90 -22.37 -11.73
C ASP A 92 -12.04 -23.89 -11.92
N GLY A 93 -12.28 -24.29 -13.17
CA GLY A 93 -12.48 -25.69 -13.52
C GLY A 93 -13.88 -26.24 -13.21
N ASN A 94 -14.75 -25.48 -12.53
CA ASN A 94 -16.14 -25.84 -12.30
C ASN A 94 -17.02 -25.40 -13.48
N GLY A 95 -17.66 -26.36 -14.15
CA GLY A 95 -18.54 -26.11 -15.30
C GLY A 95 -19.98 -25.80 -14.90
N VAL A 96 -20.42 -24.58 -15.18
CA VAL A 96 -21.81 -24.13 -15.07
C VAL A 96 -22.47 -24.24 -16.45
N ALA A 97 -23.45 -25.13 -16.57
CA ALA A 97 -24.20 -25.32 -17.80
C ALA A 97 -25.44 -24.41 -17.85
N TYR A 98 -25.71 -23.85 -19.02
CA TYR A 98 -26.93 -23.10 -19.32
C TYR A 98 -27.46 -23.53 -20.69
N THR A 99 -28.73 -23.88 -20.76
CA THR A 99 -29.42 -24.19 -22.02
C THR A 99 -30.34 -23.04 -22.36
N VAL A 100 -30.21 -22.47 -23.56
CA VAL A 100 -31.09 -21.42 -24.06
C VAL A 100 -32.51 -21.97 -24.17
N VAL A 101 -33.46 -21.33 -23.51
CA VAL A 101 -34.88 -21.73 -23.52
C VAL A 101 -35.70 -20.82 -24.45
N GLU A 102 -36.93 -21.23 -24.78
CA GLU A 102 -37.84 -20.41 -25.60
C GLU A 102 -37.98 -18.97 -25.07
N ALA A 103 -38.07 -18.81 -23.74
CA ALA A 103 -38.20 -17.50 -23.08
C ALA A 103 -37.00 -16.57 -23.29
N ASP A 104 -35.83 -17.12 -23.65
CA ASP A 104 -34.65 -16.33 -23.96
C ASP A 104 -34.72 -15.71 -25.35
N VAL A 105 -35.45 -16.33 -26.29
CA VAL A 105 -35.53 -15.88 -27.69
C VAL A 105 -36.53 -14.73 -27.80
N GLY A 106 -36.02 -13.51 -27.71
CA GLY A 106 -36.81 -12.28 -27.83
C GLY A 106 -37.10 -11.87 -29.29
N ASP A 107 -37.93 -10.84 -29.45
CA ASP A 107 -38.33 -10.28 -30.76
C ASP A 107 -37.15 -9.78 -31.62
N THR A 108 -36.00 -9.53 -30.97
CA THR A 108 -34.77 -9.11 -31.64
C THR A 108 -33.59 -9.93 -31.16
N ASN A 109 -32.55 -10.01 -31.99
CA ASN A 109 -31.31 -10.67 -31.65
C ASN A 109 -30.64 -10.05 -30.41
N ALA A 110 -30.68 -8.72 -30.28
CA ALA A 110 -30.13 -8.01 -29.13
C ALA A 110 -30.88 -8.34 -27.83
N ALA A 111 -32.21 -8.40 -27.88
CA ALA A 111 -33.02 -8.84 -26.75
C ALA A 111 -32.70 -10.29 -26.36
N SER A 112 -32.53 -11.16 -27.37
CA SER A 112 -32.20 -12.57 -27.13
C SER A 112 -30.86 -12.74 -26.41
N LEU A 113 -29.81 -12.05 -26.90
CA LEU A 113 -28.50 -12.09 -26.25
C LEU A 113 -28.52 -11.49 -24.85
N ALA A 114 -29.35 -10.47 -24.60
CA ALA A 114 -29.50 -9.88 -23.27
C ALA A 114 -30.21 -10.82 -22.27
N ASN A 115 -31.25 -11.53 -22.72
CA ASN A 115 -31.92 -12.54 -21.91
C ASN A 115 -30.95 -13.68 -21.56
N ILE A 116 -30.20 -14.17 -22.55
CA ILE A 116 -29.18 -15.22 -22.35
C ILE A 116 -28.11 -14.78 -21.36
N ALA A 117 -27.56 -13.57 -21.51
CA ALA A 117 -26.58 -13.05 -20.55
C ALA A 117 -27.17 -13.01 -19.12
N THR A 118 -28.42 -12.58 -18.98
CA THR A 118 -29.12 -12.57 -17.69
C THR A 118 -29.29 -13.97 -17.12
N GLY A 119 -29.71 -14.94 -17.93
CA GLY A 119 -29.87 -16.33 -17.53
C GLY A 119 -28.53 -16.98 -17.13
N VAL A 120 -27.47 -16.74 -17.90
CA VAL A 120 -26.12 -17.23 -17.59
C VAL A 120 -25.58 -16.64 -16.29
N ALA A 121 -25.72 -15.32 -16.08
CA ALA A 121 -25.32 -14.69 -14.83
C ALA A 121 -26.08 -15.25 -13.63
N ALA A 122 -27.39 -15.50 -13.78
CA ALA A 122 -28.19 -16.15 -12.75
C ALA A 122 -27.75 -17.59 -12.47
N ALA A 123 -27.42 -18.37 -13.49
CA ALA A 123 -26.92 -19.74 -13.34
C ALA A 123 -25.57 -19.77 -12.61
N ILE A 124 -24.65 -18.85 -12.93
CA ILE A 124 -23.36 -18.72 -12.22
C ILE A 124 -23.59 -18.38 -10.75
N ASN A 125 -24.44 -17.41 -10.45
CA ASN A 125 -24.74 -17.02 -9.07
C ASN A 125 -25.51 -18.08 -8.27
N HIS A 126 -26.20 -19.02 -8.94
CA HIS A 126 -26.89 -20.12 -8.30
C HIS A 126 -25.98 -21.33 -8.05
N ASP A 127 -24.93 -21.49 -8.85
CA ASP A 127 -23.97 -22.57 -8.67
C ASP A 127 -23.12 -22.35 -7.41
N VAL A 128 -23.12 -23.34 -6.52
CA VAL A 128 -22.49 -23.21 -5.19
C VAL A 128 -20.97 -23.04 -5.24
N TYR A 129 -20.31 -23.54 -6.29
CA TYR A 129 -18.86 -23.46 -6.41
C TYR A 129 -18.44 -22.19 -7.13
N ALA A 130 -19.14 -21.79 -8.19
CA ALA A 130 -18.85 -20.54 -8.90
C ALA A 130 -19.19 -19.31 -8.04
N SER A 131 -20.35 -19.30 -7.37
CA SER A 131 -20.76 -18.18 -6.49
C SER A 131 -19.94 -18.04 -5.20
N ALA A 132 -19.03 -18.98 -4.93
CA ALA A 132 -18.08 -18.88 -3.82
C ALA A 132 -16.81 -18.07 -4.17
N VAL A 133 -16.57 -17.82 -5.45
CA VAL A 133 -15.36 -17.14 -5.94
C VAL A 133 -15.68 -15.87 -6.74
N VAL A 134 -16.83 -15.81 -7.40
CA VAL A 134 -17.24 -14.67 -8.22
C VAL A 134 -18.70 -14.29 -8.00
N THR A 135 -18.95 -12.98 -8.12
CA THR A 135 -20.29 -12.43 -8.31
C THR A 135 -20.50 -12.11 -9.80
N ALA A 136 -21.54 -12.67 -10.41
CA ALA A 136 -21.89 -12.41 -11.80
C ALA A 136 -23.01 -11.36 -11.93
N SER A 137 -22.90 -10.48 -12.92
CA SER A 137 -23.95 -9.54 -13.33
C SER A 137 -24.06 -9.53 -14.85
N ALA A 138 -25.21 -9.09 -15.38
CA ALA A 138 -25.43 -9.03 -16.82
C ALA A 138 -25.93 -7.65 -17.24
N SER A 139 -25.45 -7.18 -18.39
CA SER A 139 -25.94 -5.98 -19.05
C SER A 139 -25.80 -6.15 -20.56
N ALA A 140 -26.91 -5.97 -21.28
CA ALA A 140 -26.99 -6.32 -22.70
C ALA A 140 -26.44 -7.74 -22.94
N ALA A 141 -25.67 -7.96 -24.01
CA ALA A 141 -25.10 -9.26 -24.35
C ALA A 141 -23.85 -9.66 -23.53
N VAL A 142 -23.57 -8.98 -22.42
CA VAL A 142 -22.33 -9.16 -21.64
C VAL A 142 -22.65 -9.62 -20.22
N VAL A 143 -21.94 -10.66 -19.77
CA VAL A 143 -21.86 -11.06 -18.36
C VAL A 143 -20.54 -10.57 -17.79
N THR A 144 -20.61 -9.84 -16.69
CA THR A 144 -19.44 -9.38 -15.93
C THR A 144 -19.31 -10.24 -14.68
N LEU A 145 -18.14 -10.87 -14.52
CA LEU A 145 -17.75 -11.64 -13.36
C LEU A 145 -16.76 -10.81 -12.55
N THR A 146 -17.06 -10.59 -11.29
CA THR A 146 -16.18 -9.86 -10.37
C THR A 146 -15.74 -10.81 -9.26
N ALA A 147 -14.44 -10.88 -9.02
CA ALA A 147 -13.88 -11.68 -7.93
C ALA A 147 -14.47 -11.25 -6.57
N ASP A 148 -14.74 -12.22 -5.71
CA ASP A 148 -15.27 -11.92 -4.38
C ASP A 148 -14.19 -11.33 -3.46
N THR A 149 -12.93 -11.72 -3.68
CA THR A 149 -11.75 -11.23 -2.94
C THR A 149 -10.92 -10.27 -3.81
N ALA A 150 -10.56 -9.11 -3.27
CA ALA A 150 -9.69 -8.14 -3.92
C ALA A 150 -8.21 -8.47 -3.68
N GLY A 151 -7.32 -8.01 -4.57
CA GLY A 151 -5.87 -8.09 -4.38
C GLY A 151 -5.24 -9.45 -4.66
N LEU A 152 -5.99 -10.43 -5.17
CA LEU A 152 -5.45 -11.72 -5.57
C LEU A 152 -5.31 -11.76 -7.09
N ALA A 153 -4.09 -11.63 -7.62
CA ALA A 153 -3.84 -11.79 -9.05
C ALA A 153 -4.18 -13.22 -9.51
N GLY A 154 -5.01 -13.37 -10.54
CA GLY A 154 -5.56 -14.67 -10.93
C GLY A 154 -6.51 -15.21 -9.88
N ALA A 155 -7.35 -14.35 -9.30
CA ALA A 155 -8.32 -14.70 -8.27
C ALA A 155 -9.28 -15.79 -8.74
N PHE A 156 -9.56 -15.83 -10.05
CA PHE A 156 -10.27 -16.90 -10.70
C PHE A 156 -9.80 -17.05 -12.15
N THR A 157 -10.19 -18.15 -12.76
CA THR A 157 -10.03 -18.41 -14.19
C THR A 157 -11.41 -18.61 -14.80
N VAL A 158 -11.61 -18.10 -16.01
CA VAL A 158 -12.88 -18.26 -16.71
C VAL A 158 -12.66 -18.67 -18.16
N THR A 159 -13.43 -19.66 -18.60
CA THR A 159 -13.60 -19.99 -20.01
C THR A 159 -15.08 -20.16 -20.32
N CYS A 160 -15.48 -19.95 -21.57
CA CYS A 160 -16.85 -20.17 -21.99
C CYS A 160 -16.86 -20.82 -23.37
N ALA A 161 -17.74 -21.81 -23.55
CA ALA A 161 -17.91 -22.53 -24.79
C ALA A 161 -19.40 -22.71 -25.11
N THR A 162 -19.70 -22.82 -26.40
CA THR A 162 -21.02 -23.18 -26.92
C THR A 162 -20.91 -24.48 -27.71
N ALA A 163 -21.87 -25.40 -27.53
CA ALA A 163 -21.81 -26.72 -28.16
C ALA A 163 -22.60 -26.82 -29.48
N ILE A 164 -23.54 -25.89 -29.72
CA ILE A 164 -24.54 -25.97 -30.79
C ILE A 164 -24.82 -24.58 -31.36
N GLY A 165 -25.16 -24.51 -32.65
CA GLY A 165 -25.80 -23.34 -33.24
C GLY A 165 -24.88 -22.25 -33.77
N ASN A 166 -25.45 -21.05 -33.92
CA ASN A 166 -24.78 -19.85 -34.42
C ASN A 166 -24.45 -18.87 -33.28
N LEU A 167 -24.64 -19.27 -32.03
CA LEU A 167 -24.24 -18.52 -30.85
C LEU A 167 -22.72 -18.61 -30.67
N ALA A 168 -22.08 -17.45 -30.64
CA ALA A 168 -20.64 -17.32 -30.41
C ALA A 168 -20.39 -16.59 -29.09
N VAL A 169 -19.28 -16.94 -28.46
CA VAL A 169 -18.88 -16.35 -27.19
C VAL A 169 -17.41 -15.94 -27.21
N ALA A 170 -17.09 -14.85 -26.53
CA ALA A 170 -15.74 -14.40 -26.28
C ALA A 170 -15.58 -14.10 -24.78
N VAL A 171 -14.42 -14.45 -24.23
CA VAL A 171 -14.06 -14.16 -22.84
C VAL A 171 -12.87 -13.22 -22.84
N ALA A 172 -12.93 -12.18 -22.02
CA ALA A 172 -11.85 -11.22 -21.86
C ALA A 172 -11.70 -10.80 -20.40
N GLU A 173 -10.47 -10.78 -19.91
CA GLU A 173 -10.11 -10.10 -18.67
C GLU A 173 -10.16 -8.58 -18.93
N THR A 174 -10.86 -7.86 -18.06
CA THR A 174 -11.07 -6.42 -18.20
C THR A 174 -10.36 -5.60 -17.13
N GLU A 175 -10.18 -6.17 -15.93
CA GLU A 175 -9.40 -5.57 -14.86
C GLU A 175 -8.61 -6.67 -14.14
N ALA A 176 -7.28 -6.56 -14.14
CA ALA A 176 -6.42 -7.41 -13.33
C ALA A 176 -6.52 -7.00 -11.86
N ALA A 177 -6.43 -7.96 -10.94
CA ALA A 177 -6.31 -7.60 -9.53
C ALA A 177 -5.00 -6.82 -9.29
N ALA A 178 -5.12 -5.68 -8.61
CA ALA A 178 -3.97 -4.98 -8.05
C ALA A 178 -3.81 -5.43 -6.60
N ASP A 179 -2.64 -6.00 -6.27
CA ASP A 179 -2.31 -6.39 -4.90
C ASP A 179 -2.40 -5.16 -3.99
N ALA A 180 -2.88 -5.37 -2.76
CA ALA A 180 -2.71 -4.34 -1.75
C ALA A 180 -1.20 -4.18 -1.55
N GLY A 181 -0.69 -2.95 -1.66
CA GLY A 181 0.65 -2.69 -1.14
C GLY A 181 0.71 -3.20 0.31
N PRO A 182 1.83 -3.79 0.77
CA PRO A 182 1.93 -4.24 2.15
C PRO A 182 1.56 -3.06 3.05
N ALA A 183 0.64 -3.26 3.99
CA ALA A 183 0.42 -2.30 5.06
C ALA A 183 1.73 -2.20 5.84
N VAL A 184 2.53 -1.19 5.55
CA VAL A 184 3.77 -0.94 6.28
C VAL A 184 3.36 -0.28 7.59
N ALA A 185 3.68 -0.92 8.71
CA ALA A 185 3.53 -0.29 10.01
C ALA A 185 4.37 1.00 10.00
N GLU A 186 3.73 2.15 10.24
CA GLU A 186 4.44 3.41 10.34
C GLU A 186 5.24 3.44 11.65
N VAL A 187 6.57 3.34 11.55
CA VAL A 187 7.45 3.48 12.72
C VAL A 187 7.92 4.92 12.81
N SER A 188 7.26 5.71 13.66
CA SER A 188 7.73 7.05 14.03
C SER A 188 8.67 6.98 15.24
N THR A 189 9.87 7.55 15.12
CA THR A 189 10.84 7.62 16.22
C THR A 189 10.94 9.03 16.77
N ILE A 190 10.77 9.19 18.09
CA ILE A 190 10.94 10.45 18.80
C ILE A 190 12.30 10.43 19.51
N THR A 191 13.16 11.40 19.21
CA THR A 191 14.47 11.54 19.87
C THR A 191 14.45 12.73 20.83
N PHE A 192 14.74 12.47 22.10
CA PHE A 192 14.91 13.52 23.11
C PHE A 192 16.37 13.97 23.18
N SER A 193 16.60 15.28 23.27
CA SER A 193 17.92 15.88 23.42
C SER A 193 17.90 17.03 24.43
N GLY A 194 19.07 17.58 24.76
CA GLY A 194 19.22 18.64 25.75
C GLY A 194 19.40 18.10 27.17
N SER A 195 19.22 18.98 28.16
CA SER A 195 19.40 18.68 29.58
C SER A 195 18.10 18.96 30.36
N PRO A 196 17.16 18.00 30.37
CA PRO A 196 15.87 18.19 31.02
C PRO A 196 16.01 18.49 32.51
N GLN A 197 15.16 19.37 33.01
CA GLN A 197 15.09 19.76 34.41
C GLN A 197 13.72 19.42 34.99
N VAL A 198 13.69 19.24 36.31
CA VAL A 198 12.41 19.05 37.03
C VAL A 198 11.52 20.26 36.81
N GLY A 199 10.29 20.03 36.38
CA GLY A 199 9.33 21.08 36.03
C GLY A 199 9.25 21.40 34.54
N ASP A 200 10.15 20.87 33.71
CA ASP A 200 9.98 20.91 32.26
C ASP A 200 8.73 20.11 31.85
N VAL A 201 8.12 20.50 30.72
CA VAL A 201 6.98 19.78 30.15
C VAL A 201 7.33 19.36 28.73
N ILE A 202 7.22 18.08 28.47
CA ILE A 202 7.38 17.48 27.14
C ILE A 202 6.00 17.36 26.52
N THR A 203 5.85 17.84 25.29
CA THR A 203 4.61 17.76 24.53
C THR A 203 4.87 16.93 23.28
N VAL A 204 4.06 15.89 23.07
CA VAL A 204 4.05 15.07 21.86
C VAL A 204 2.69 15.25 21.20
N THR A 205 2.69 15.67 19.94
CA THR A 205 1.47 15.77 19.13
C THR A 205 1.40 14.58 18.20
N VAL A 206 0.29 13.84 18.24
CA VAL A 206 0.00 12.71 17.36
C VAL A 206 -1.08 13.15 16.37
N ASN A 207 -0.83 12.89 15.08
CA ASN A 207 -1.78 13.17 13.99
C ASN A 207 -2.32 14.62 13.99
N GLU A 208 -1.44 15.60 14.29
CA GLU A 208 -1.73 17.04 14.35
C GLU A 208 -2.85 17.49 15.32
N THR A 209 -3.46 16.56 16.07
CA THR A 209 -4.72 16.79 16.78
C THR A 209 -4.67 16.34 18.22
N GLU A 210 -4.04 15.20 18.48
CA GLU A 210 -3.94 14.66 19.83
C GLU A 210 -2.66 15.13 20.51
N VAL A 211 -2.75 15.57 21.76
CA VAL A 211 -1.63 16.22 22.45
C VAL A 211 -1.39 15.57 23.79
N ILE A 212 -0.32 14.80 23.86
CA ILE A 212 0.11 14.12 25.09
C ILE A 212 1.20 14.96 25.75
N THR A 213 1.01 15.24 27.04
CA THR A 213 1.97 16.01 27.83
C THR A 213 2.55 15.19 28.96
N TYR A 214 3.86 15.32 29.17
CA TYR A 214 4.59 14.65 30.23
C TYR A 214 5.42 15.67 31.04
N PRO A 215 5.09 15.89 32.34
CA PRO A 215 5.90 16.74 33.20
C PRO A 215 7.11 15.98 33.73
N VAL A 216 8.30 16.57 33.60
CA VAL A 216 9.55 16.02 34.14
C VAL A 216 9.56 16.15 35.65
N VAL A 217 9.68 15.03 36.35
CA VAL A 217 9.71 14.95 37.82
C VAL A 217 11.10 14.60 38.33
N SER A 218 11.34 14.79 39.63
CA SER A 218 12.64 14.48 40.24
C SER A 218 13.09 13.03 40.07
N GLY A 219 12.14 12.09 39.96
CA GLY A 219 12.42 10.68 39.69
C GLY A 219 12.84 10.36 38.25
N ASP A 220 12.90 11.35 37.36
CA ASP A 220 13.39 11.21 35.99
C ASP A 220 14.87 11.54 35.88
N ILE A 221 15.33 12.46 36.74
CA ILE A 221 16.67 13.01 36.72
C ILE A 221 17.64 12.01 37.37
N SER A 222 18.73 11.72 36.66
CA SER A 222 19.79 10.84 37.15
C SER A 222 21.13 11.57 37.25
N GLY A 223 22.17 10.84 37.65
CA GLY A 223 23.54 11.38 37.72
C GLY A 223 24.17 11.71 36.35
N ASP A 224 23.58 11.24 35.25
CA ASP A 224 24.03 11.55 33.90
C ASP A 224 22.86 11.84 32.94
N ASN A 225 23.17 12.56 31.86
CA ASN A 225 22.14 13.02 30.93
C ASN A 225 21.57 11.90 30.05
N ALA A 226 22.37 10.89 29.70
CA ALA A 226 21.91 9.79 28.86
C ALA A 226 20.87 8.93 29.60
N THR A 227 21.14 8.60 30.85
CA THR A 227 20.22 7.89 31.73
C THR A 227 18.96 8.73 32.02
N THR A 228 19.10 10.06 32.16
CA THR A 228 17.95 10.97 32.31
C THR A 228 17.04 10.94 31.09
N LEU A 229 17.59 11.07 29.88
CA LEU A 229 16.84 11.01 28.63
C LEU A 229 16.20 9.64 28.40
N ALA A 230 16.88 8.55 28.75
CA ALA A 230 16.33 7.20 28.65
C ALA A 230 15.14 6.97 29.59
N ASN A 231 15.21 7.45 30.84
CA ASN A 231 14.11 7.39 31.79
C ASN A 231 12.89 8.17 31.29
N ILE A 232 13.13 9.37 30.75
CA ILE A 232 12.08 10.22 30.19
C ILE A 232 11.44 9.55 28.97
N ALA A 233 12.24 9.04 28.03
CA ALA A 233 11.74 8.38 26.83
C ALA A 233 10.84 7.18 27.18
N ALA A 234 11.24 6.35 28.15
CA ALA A 234 10.44 5.22 28.61
C ALA A 234 9.09 5.66 29.22
N LYS A 235 9.07 6.76 29.97
CA LYS A 235 7.84 7.27 30.60
C LYS A 235 6.92 7.99 29.62
N VAL A 236 7.48 8.72 28.66
CA VAL A 236 6.71 9.30 27.55
C VAL A 236 6.11 8.19 26.70
N ALA A 237 6.87 7.14 26.36
CA ALA A 237 6.35 5.98 25.65
C ALA A 237 5.22 5.28 26.43
N ALA A 238 5.37 5.14 27.75
CA ALA A 238 4.30 4.59 28.60
C ALA A 238 3.05 5.49 28.61
N ALA A 239 3.22 6.82 28.61
CA ALA A 239 2.11 7.77 28.53
C ALA A 239 1.38 7.69 27.18
N LEU A 240 2.13 7.64 26.08
CA LEU A 240 1.58 7.44 24.72
C LEU A 240 0.78 6.13 24.63
N ASN A 241 1.32 5.03 25.14
CA ASN A 241 0.65 3.71 25.08
C ASN A 241 -0.54 3.57 26.03
N ALA A 242 -0.62 4.40 27.08
CA ALA A 242 -1.74 4.43 28.00
C ALA A 242 -2.89 5.33 27.52
N ASP A 243 -2.62 6.22 26.58
CA ASP A 243 -3.59 7.11 25.97
C ASP A 243 -4.45 6.34 24.95
N ALA A 244 -5.75 6.26 25.19
CA ALA A 244 -6.65 5.43 24.39
C ALA A 244 -6.87 5.98 22.97
N ASP A 245 -6.79 7.30 22.82
CA ASP A 245 -7.01 7.98 21.55
C ASP A 245 -5.72 7.95 20.71
N ALA A 246 -4.56 8.08 21.35
CA ALA A 246 -3.27 7.87 20.70
C ALA A 246 -3.09 6.40 20.29
N LYS A 247 -3.39 5.44 21.18
CA LYS A 247 -3.21 4.01 20.93
C LYS A 247 -4.00 3.50 19.72
N GLY A 248 -5.20 4.03 19.48
CA GLY A 248 -5.99 3.70 18.29
C GLY A 248 -5.39 4.19 16.96
N ILE A 249 -4.33 5.01 17.03
CA ILE A 249 -3.60 5.58 15.89
C ILE A 249 -2.22 4.91 15.72
N VAL A 250 -1.61 4.39 16.81
CA VAL A 250 -0.25 3.79 16.80
C VAL A 250 -0.23 2.25 16.70
N ASP A 251 -1.37 1.57 16.83
CA ASP A 251 -1.53 0.10 16.64
C ASP A 251 -2.04 -0.23 15.22
#